data_AF-A0A0D8BP73-F1
#
_entry.id   AF-A0A0D8BP73-F1
#
_cell.length_a   1.000
_cell.length_b   1.000
_cell.length_c   1.000
_cell.angle_alpha   90.00
_cell.angle_beta   90.00
_cell.angle_gamma   90.00
#
_symmetry.space_group_name_H-M   'P 1'
#
loop_
_entity.id
_entity.type
_entity.pdbx_description
1 polymer ?
#
loop_
_entity_poly.entity_id
_entity_poly.type
_entity_poly.pdbx_seq_one_letter_code
_entity_poly.pdbx_strand_id
1 'polypeptide(L)'
;MANVDKDVINGWSVVDDDNNETGSNEERKIEYLKLPEGDTRIRVLDVAPFAFKEWWAPRGNGGKGTSIPYKGKDDLLEAENKAFMEKVFQEADRLGLKGEQRKKFLREKGYSKLPWGKVKQKYVIHVLDRATGEVKLLEKGNGLFKELKKYAMNPEYGDLRQYDVTITRKGSGLNTEYTVTPARQNTPLTDEEIRLYEESKVDLAKLKNHSHITPEQCLAVAKGAKWEDVLKKNNNVEEKADPDMLPQDDSSGEPIEIDSSEVLTDDELENLEF
;
A
#
# COMPACT_ATOMS: atom_id res chain seq x y z
N MET A 1 19.06 -32.51 7.81
CA MET A 1 19.78 -31.23 7.59
C MET A 1 18.73 -30.21 7.18
N ALA A 2 18.35 -29.34 8.12
CA ALA A 2 17.33 -28.32 7.91
C ALA A 2 17.96 -27.12 7.20
N ASN A 3 17.33 -26.62 6.13
CA ASN A 3 17.67 -25.35 5.51
C ASN A 3 16.58 -24.36 5.92
N VAL A 4 16.97 -23.42 6.78
CA VAL A 4 16.12 -22.38 7.36
C VAL A 4 15.87 -21.29 6.31
N ASP A 5 14.62 -20.85 6.28
CA ASP A 5 14.07 -19.84 5.39
C ASP A 5 14.90 -18.54 5.35
N LYS A 6 15.07 -18.01 4.14
CA LYS A 6 15.56 -16.65 3.93
C LYS A 6 14.38 -15.71 4.15
N ASP A 7 14.35 -15.06 5.31
CA ASP A 7 13.46 -13.94 5.60
C ASP A 7 13.65 -12.85 4.54
N VAL A 8 12.63 -12.66 3.69
CA VAL A 8 12.51 -11.49 2.83
C VAL A 8 12.09 -10.34 3.74
N ILE A 9 13.09 -9.61 4.24
CA ILE A 9 12.93 -8.33 4.94
C ILE A 9 12.31 -7.35 3.94
N ASN A 10 11.00 -7.12 4.06
CA ASN A 10 10.34 -6.03 3.36
C ASN A 10 10.92 -4.71 3.89
N GLY A 11 11.20 -3.74 3.01
CA GLY A 11 11.75 -2.43 3.39
C GLY A 11 10.88 -1.57 4.33
N TRP A 12 9.81 -2.13 4.88
CA TRP A 12 8.92 -1.55 5.89
C TRP A 12 9.31 -1.89 7.32
N SER A 13 10.07 -2.97 7.56
CA SER A 13 10.55 -3.33 8.90
C SER A 13 11.86 -2.63 9.29
N VAL A 14 12.35 -1.70 8.45
CA VAL A 14 13.63 -0.98 8.67
C VAL A 14 13.43 0.35 9.41
N VAL A 15 12.18 0.76 9.67
CA VAL A 15 11.91 2.01 10.42
C VAL A 15 11.84 1.79 11.94
N ASP A 16 11.83 0.53 12.41
CA ASP A 16 11.83 0.20 13.85
C ASP A 16 12.98 -0.74 14.22
N ASP A 17 14.21 -0.39 13.85
CA ASP A 17 15.41 -1.01 14.42
C ASP A 17 16.41 0.09 14.79
N ASP A 18 16.34 0.55 16.04
CA ASP A 18 17.53 0.88 16.82
C ASP A 18 17.20 0.79 18.33
N ASN A 19 17.97 -0.07 19.01
CA ASN A 19 17.94 -0.33 20.44
C ASN A 19 17.99 0.95 21.31
N ASN A 20 17.09 1.06 22.29
CA ASN A 20 17.49 1.41 23.66
C ASN A 20 16.45 0.98 24.70
N GLU A 21 16.90 0.26 25.74
CA GLU A 21 16.09 -0.07 26.91
C GLU A 21 15.74 1.18 27.73
N THR A 22 14.48 1.23 28.18
CA THR A 22 13.90 1.77 29.42
C THR A 22 12.72 2.72 29.18
N GLY A 23 11.54 2.28 29.59
CA GLY A 23 10.34 3.12 29.69
C GLY A 23 9.08 2.40 29.25
N SER A 24 8.33 1.90 30.22
CA SER A 24 7.06 1.20 30.09
C SER A 24 6.01 1.93 29.25
N ASN A 25 5.90 1.53 27.98
CA ASN A 25 4.63 1.32 27.29
C ASN A 25 4.94 0.37 26.14
N GLU A 26 4.71 -0.93 26.33
CA GLU A 26 4.81 -1.89 25.23
C GLU A 26 3.71 -1.55 24.22
N GLU A 27 3.99 -0.65 23.28
CA GLU A 27 3.26 -0.61 22.02
C GLU A 27 3.42 -2.01 21.41
N ARG A 28 2.41 -2.87 21.64
CA ARG A 28 2.41 -4.24 21.14
C ARG A 28 2.62 -4.15 19.63
N LYS A 29 3.82 -4.53 19.18
CA LYS A 29 4.18 -4.57 17.78
C LYS A 29 3.18 -5.45 17.06
N ILE A 30 2.30 -4.84 16.27
CA ILE A 30 1.27 -5.62 15.58
C ILE A 30 1.92 -6.47 14.51
N GLU A 31 1.68 -7.76 14.59
CA GLU A 31 2.22 -8.71 13.64
C GLU A 31 1.41 -8.75 12.35
N TYR A 32 2.10 -8.87 11.22
CA TYR A 32 1.47 -9.14 9.94
C TYR A 32 1.20 -10.63 9.77
N LEU A 33 0.00 -10.97 9.32
CA LEU A 33 -0.37 -12.35 9.03
C LEU A 33 0.44 -12.88 7.84
N LYS A 34 1.31 -13.86 8.12
CA LYS A 34 1.99 -14.64 7.08
C LYS A 34 1.01 -15.70 6.54
N LEU A 35 0.93 -15.80 5.21
CA LEU A 35 0.15 -16.86 4.54
C LEU A 35 1.14 -17.87 3.94
N PRO A 36 1.54 -18.92 4.69
CA PRO A 36 2.34 -20.01 4.15
C PRO A 36 1.55 -20.77 3.06
N GLU A 37 2.24 -21.67 2.35
CA GLU A 37 1.53 -22.59 1.44
C GLU A 37 0.60 -23.51 2.25
N GLY A 38 -0.62 -23.71 1.73
CA GLY A 38 -1.67 -24.45 2.42
C GLY A 38 -2.75 -23.55 3.01
N ASP A 39 -3.41 -24.05 4.05
CA ASP A 39 -4.61 -23.45 4.62
C ASP A 39 -4.29 -22.61 5.84
N THR A 40 -4.74 -21.36 5.84
CA THR A 40 -4.70 -20.46 7.00
C THR A 40 -6.11 -20.06 7.36
N ARG A 41 -6.55 -20.40 8.57
CA ARG A 41 -7.90 -20.07 9.04
C ARG A 41 -7.87 -18.78 9.84
N ILE A 42 -8.73 -17.84 9.47
CA ILE A 42 -8.80 -16.52 10.08
C ILE A 42 -10.25 -16.11 10.37
N ARG A 43 -10.40 -15.07 11.17
CA ARG A 43 -11.65 -14.31 11.32
C ARG A 43 -11.38 -12.85 11.00
N VAL A 44 -12.20 -12.26 10.14
CA VAL A 44 -12.15 -10.81 9.87
C VAL A 44 -12.74 -10.07 11.06
N LEU A 45 -12.10 -8.99 11.50
CA LEU A 45 -12.54 -8.21 12.67
C LEU A 45 -13.09 -6.84 12.28
N ASP A 46 -12.57 -6.22 11.22
CA ASP A 46 -13.02 -4.91 10.78
C ASP A 46 -14.24 -4.99 9.85
N VAL A 47 -15.02 -3.90 9.82
CA VAL A 47 -16.14 -3.71 8.88
C VAL A 47 -15.63 -3.62 7.44
N ALA A 48 -14.52 -2.90 7.24
CA ALA A 48 -13.96 -2.63 5.93
C ALA A 48 -12.43 -2.59 5.98
N PRO A 49 -11.74 -3.02 4.91
CA PRO A 49 -10.30 -2.90 4.83
C PRO A 49 -9.88 -1.47 4.48
N PHE A 50 -8.70 -1.06 4.94
CA PHE A 50 -8.07 0.19 4.51
C PHE A 50 -7.33 -0.02 3.17
N ALA A 51 -7.67 0.78 2.17
CA ALA A 51 -7.06 0.71 0.84
C ALA A 51 -5.92 1.72 0.70
N PHE A 52 -4.79 1.28 0.12
CA PHE A 52 -3.66 2.15 -0.16
C PHE A 52 -2.95 1.74 -1.45
N LYS A 53 -2.15 2.65 -2.00
CA LYS A 53 -1.45 2.47 -3.27
C LYS A 53 0.06 2.56 -3.04
N GLU A 54 0.80 1.65 -3.66
CA GLU A 54 2.25 1.62 -3.60
C GLU A 54 2.86 1.26 -4.95
N TRP A 55 4.05 1.78 -5.20
CA TRP A 55 4.95 1.28 -6.22
C TRP A 55 5.75 0.10 -5.68
N TRP A 56 6.16 -0.81 -6.56
CA TRP A 56 7.22 -1.77 -6.26
C TRP A 56 8.47 -1.36 -7.02
N ALA A 57 9.53 -1.00 -6.31
CA ALA A 57 10.81 -0.60 -6.88
C ALA A 57 11.84 -1.72 -6.67
N PRO A 58 12.14 -2.57 -7.68
CA PRO A 58 13.04 -3.72 -7.53
C PRO A 58 14.48 -3.33 -7.17
N ARG A 59 14.90 -2.13 -7.60
CA ARG A 59 16.24 -1.58 -7.31
C ARG A 59 16.27 -0.78 -6.02
N GLY A 60 15.11 -0.53 -5.40
CA GLY A 60 15.04 0.32 -4.23
C GLY A 60 15.63 -0.32 -2.99
N ASN A 61 15.89 0.52 -1.98
CA ASN A 61 16.48 0.12 -0.70
C ASN A 61 17.82 -0.63 -0.86
N GLY A 62 18.77 -0.04 -1.60
CA GLY A 62 20.07 -0.65 -1.87
C GLY A 62 20.00 -1.91 -2.74
N GLY A 63 19.02 -1.99 -3.65
CA GLY A 63 18.86 -3.13 -4.56
C GLY A 63 18.12 -4.34 -3.97
N LYS A 64 17.59 -4.24 -2.74
CA LYS A 64 16.82 -5.33 -2.11
C LYS A 64 15.38 -5.42 -2.62
N GLY A 65 14.90 -4.38 -3.30
CA GLY A 65 13.51 -4.25 -3.66
C GLY A 65 12.70 -3.72 -2.49
N THR A 66 11.88 -2.71 -2.74
CA THR A 66 11.04 -2.13 -1.69
C THR A 66 9.75 -1.58 -2.27
N SER A 67 8.71 -1.50 -1.44
CA SER A 67 7.55 -0.71 -1.80
C SER A 67 7.83 0.78 -1.57
N ILE A 68 7.26 1.62 -2.40
CA ILE A 68 7.29 3.09 -2.24
C ILE A 68 5.84 3.57 -2.18
N PRO A 69 5.45 4.39 -1.18
CA PRO A 69 4.08 4.88 -1.09
C PRO A 69 3.74 5.78 -2.30
N TYR A 70 2.54 5.62 -2.84
CA TYR A 70 2.03 6.49 -3.90
C TYR A 70 1.67 7.86 -3.33
N LYS A 71 2.11 8.94 -3.99
CA LYS A 71 1.95 10.32 -3.52
C LYS A 71 0.85 11.11 -4.22
N GLY A 72 -0.02 10.45 -4.97
CA GLY A 72 -1.14 11.13 -5.62
C GLY A 72 -0.67 12.00 -6.79
N LYS A 73 -1.06 13.28 -6.76
CA LYS A 73 -0.77 14.24 -7.84
C LYS A 73 0.71 14.61 -7.91
N ASP A 74 1.38 14.67 -6.77
CA ASP A 74 2.79 15.09 -6.64
C ASP A 74 3.77 13.91 -6.77
N ASP A 75 3.30 12.75 -7.24
CA ASP A 75 4.12 11.55 -7.36
C ASP A 75 5.11 11.64 -8.53
N LEU A 76 6.39 11.78 -8.21
CA LEU A 76 7.47 11.89 -9.18
C LEU A 76 7.72 10.60 -9.98
N LEU A 77 7.38 9.42 -9.44
CA LEU A 77 7.51 8.16 -10.17
C LEU A 77 6.42 8.07 -11.25
N GLU A 78 5.20 8.51 -10.93
CA GLU A 78 4.12 8.65 -11.91
C GLU A 78 4.49 9.68 -12.99
N ALA A 79 5.08 10.81 -12.60
CA ALA A 79 5.54 11.84 -13.54
C ALA A 79 6.61 11.30 -14.52
N GLU A 80 7.61 10.56 -14.02
CA GLU A 80 8.62 9.92 -14.88
C GLU A 80 8.01 8.87 -15.83
N ASN A 81 7.04 8.08 -15.34
CA ASN A 81 6.30 7.12 -16.17
C ASN A 81 5.49 7.81 -17.28
N LYS A 82 4.80 8.92 -16.98
CA LYS A 82 4.05 9.72 -17.96
C LYS A 82 4.98 10.33 -19.01
N ALA A 83 6.08 10.94 -18.59
CA ALA A 83 7.08 11.51 -19.50
C ALA A 83 7.71 10.45 -20.41
N PHE A 84 7.91 9.23 -19.92
CA PHE A 84 8.34 8.09 -20.73
C PHE A 84 7.27 7.71 -21.76
N MET A 85 6.02 7.56 -21.35
CA MET A 85 4.92 7.20 -22.24
C MET A 85 4.70 8.24 -23.32
N GLU A 86 4.81 9.52 -23.00
CA GLU A 86 4.69 10.62 -23.96
C GLU A 86 5.70 10.48 -25.11
N LYS A 87 6.96 10.16 -24.80
CA LYS A 87 7.99 9.87 -25.81
C LYS A 87 7.63 8.67 -26.68
N VAL A 88 7.06 7.62 -26.07
CA VAL A 88 6.61 6.42 -26.80
C VAL A 88 5.41 6.73 -27.70
N PHE A 89 4.49 7.60 -27.26
CA PHE A 89 3.37 8.08 -28.08
C PHE A 89 3.87 8.87 -29.29
N GLN A 90 4.77 9.84 -29.07
CA GLN A 90 5.39 10.62 -30.14
C GLN A 90 6.13 9.74 -31.15
N GLU A 91 6.82 8.68 -30.67
CA GLU A 91 7.46 7.71 -31.54
C GLU A 91 6.44 6.91 -32.38
N ALA A 92 5.35 6.46 -31.76
CA ALA A 92 4.28 5.76 -32.46
C ALA A 92 3.61 6.63 -33.53
N ASP A 93 3.41 7.92 -33.22
CA ASP A 93 2.84 8.91 -34.14
C ASP A 93 3.80 9.24 -35.29
N ARG A 94 5.10 9.39 -35.01
CA ARG A 94 6.14 9.53 -36.04
C ARG A 94 6.21 8.34 -37.00
N LEU A 95 5.98 7.14 -36.48
CA LEU A 95 5.89 5.91 -37.28
C LEU A 95 4.53 5.75 -38.00
N GLY A 96 3.59 6.66 -37.78
CA GLY A 96 2.26 6.62 -38.40
C GLY A 96 1.41 5.41 -37.98
N LEU A 97 1.72 4.79 -36.83
CA LEU A 97 1.05 3.56 -36.40
C LEU A 97 -0.42 3.84 -36.04
N LYS A 98 -1.33 3.01 -36.55
CA LYS A 98 -2.77 3.11 -36.29
C LYS A 98 -3.36 1.76 -35.85
N GLY A 99 -4.53 1.81 -35.21
CA GLY A 99 -5.29 0.62 -34.81
C GLY A 99 -4.48 -0.36 -33.96
N GLU A 100 -4.54 -1.65 -34.34
CA GLU A 100 -3.88 -2.74 -33.61
C GLU A 100 -2.35 -2.63 -33.59
N GLN A 101 -1.73 -2.07 -34.63
CA GLN A 101 -0.29 -1.87 -34.67
C GLN A 101 0.16 -0.86 -33.62
N ARG A 102 -0.59 0.23 -33.43
CA ARG A 102 -0.34 1.20 -32.36
C ARG A 102 -0.52 0.56 -30.99
N LYS A 103 -1.61 -0.18 -30.77
CA LYS A 103 -1.85 -0.86 -29.48
C LYS A 103 -0.72 -1.83 -29.12
N LYS A 104 -0.29 -2.64 -30.08
CA LYS A 104 0.83 -3.58 -29.89
C LYS A 104 2.13 -2.85 -29.57
N PHE A 105 2.44 -1.78 -30.32
CA PHE A 105 3.62 -0.95 -30.07
C PHE A 105 3.61 -0.32 -28.68
N LEU A 106 2.52 0.33 -28.28
CA LEU A 106 2.38 0.95 -26.96
C LEU A 106 2.46 -0.08 -25.84
N ARG A 107 1.94 -1.29 -26.04
CA ARG A 107 2.06 -2.38 -25.07
C ARG A 107 3.50 -2.85 -24.93
N GLU A 108 4.19 -3.10 -26.03
CA GLU A 108 5.53 -3.72 -26.05
C GLU A 108 6.66 -2.73 -25.72
N LYS A 109 6.53 -1.47 -26.17
CA LYS A 109 7.55 -0.42 -26.03
C LYS A 109 7.22 0.57 -24.91
N GLY A 110 5.93 0.75 -24.59
CA GLY A 110 5.46 1.64 -23.52
C GLY A 110 5.16 0.87 -22.24
N TYR A 111 3.92 0.42 -22.07
CA TYR A 111 3.39 -0.09 -20.80
C TYR A 111 4.19 -1.26 -20.19
N SER A 112 4.75 -2.14 -21.01
CA SER A 112 5.58 -3.27 -20.51
C SER A 112 6.98 -2.83 -20.06
N LYS A 113 7.40 -1.60 -20.42
CA LYS A 113 8.73 -1.05 -20.19
C LYS A 113 8.71 0.25 -19.39
N LEU A 114 7.62 0.51 -18.67
CA LEU A 114 7.54 1.64 -17.75
C LEU A 114 8.72 1.59 -16.76
N PRO A 115 9.44 2.71 -16.55
CA PRO A 115 10.56 2.78 -15.62
C PRO A 115 10.23 2.25 -14.22
N TRP A 116 9.04 2.57 -13.72
CA TRP A 116 8.61 2.24 -12.35
C TRP A 116 7.49 1.19 -12.29
N GLY A 117 7.16 0.57 -13.44
CA GLY A 117 6.06 -0.39 -13.53
C GLY A 117 4.70 0.26 -13.29
N LYS A 118 3.77 -0.48 -12.68
CA LYS A 118 2.41 -0.01 -12.37
C LYS A 118 2.23 0.15 -10.88
N VAL A 119 1.50 1.18 -10.47
CA VAL A 119 1.04 1.32 -9.09
C VAL A 119 0.16 0.13 -8.73
N LYS A 120 0.39 -0.43 -7.55
CA LYS A 120 -0.35 -1.57 -7.01
C LYS A 120 -1.26 -1.08 -5.90
N GLN A 121 -2.54 -1.40 -6.02
CA GLN A 121 -3.48 -1.23 -4.92
C GLN A 121 -3.40 -2.44 -4.00
N LYS A 122 -3.24 -2.15 -2.71
CA LYS A 122 -3.22 -3.11 -1.62
C LYS A 122 -4.28 -2.72 -0.59
N TYR A 123 -4.59 -3.67 0.26
CA TYR A 123 -5.47 -3.47 1.39
C TYR A 123 -4.87 -4.10 2.63
N VAL A 124 -5.21 -3.50 3.77
CA VAL A 124 -4.87 -4.00 5.10
C VAL A 124 -6.15 -4.07 5.94
N ILE A 125 -6.27 -5.12 6.75
CA ILE A 125 -7.41 -5.35 7.64
C ILE A 125 -6.96 -6.15 8.86
N HIS A 126 -7.57 -5.92 10.01
CA HIS A 126 -7.36 -6.73 11.20
C HIS A 126 -8.06 -8.08 11.07
N VAL A 127 -7.33 -9.13 11.43
CA VAL A 127 -7.80 -10.50 11.41
C VAL A 127 -7.35 -11.21 12.68
N LEU A 128 -8.19 -12.08 13.21
CA LEU A 128 -7.81 -13.04 14.25
C LEU A 128 -7.30 -14.30 13.55
N ASP A 129 -6.05 -14.67 13.80
CA ASP A 129 -5.47 -15.91 13.33
C ASP A 129 -5.94 -17.07 14.23
N ARG A 130 -6.68 -18.03 13.67
CA ARG A 130 -7.20 -19.17 14.46
C ARG A 130 -6.13 -20.17 14.85
N ALA A 131 -4.94 -20.14 14.24
CA ALA A 131 -3.84 -21.01 14.63
C ALA A 131 -3.15 -20.52 15.90
N THR A 132 -3.00 -19.20 16.05
CA THR A 132 -2.29 -18.57 17.19
C THR A 132 -3.22 -17.95 18.23
N GLY A 133 -4.46 -17.60 17.86
CA GLY A 133 -5.39 -16.88 18.72
C GLY A 133 -5.10 -15.38 18.82
N GLU A 134 -4.22 -14.85 17.96
CA GLU A 134 -3.73 -13.47 18.03
C GLU A 134 -4.34 -12.58 16.94
N VAL A 135 -4.50 -11.30 17.24
CA VAL A 135 -4.91 -10.28 16.27
C VAL A 135 -3.71 -9.85 15.44
N LYS A 136 -3.84 -9.97 14.12
CA LYS A 136 -2.79 -9.71 13.13
C LYS A 136 -3.31 -8.85 12.00
N LEU A 137 -2.41 -8.23 11.23
CA LEU A 137 -2.74 -7.46 10.04
C LEU A 137 -2.61 -8.30 8.77
N LEU A 138 -3.70 -8.45 8.04
CA LEU A 138 -3.70 -9.05 6.71
C LEU A 138 -3.46 -7.98 5.65
N GLU A 139 -2.21 -7.85 5.19
CA GLU A 139 -1.84 -6.98 4.06
C GLU A 139 -1.71 -7.78 2.76
N LYS A 140 -2.64 -7.61 1.81
CA LYS A 140 -2.60 -8.27 0.49
C LYS A 140 -3.16 -7.40 -0.64
N GLY A 141 -2.92 -7.85 -1.88
CA GLY A 141 -3.42 -7.19 -3.08
C GLY A 141 -4.86 -7.57 -3.43
N ASN A 142 -5.34 -6.98 -4.53
CA ASN A 142 -6.70 -7.15 -5.06
C ASN A 142 -7.20 -8.60 -5.18
N GLY A 143 -6.33 -9.58 -5.47
CA GLY A 143 -6.77 -10.97 -5.69
C GLY A 143 -7.52 -11.57 -4.50
N LEU A 144 -6.89 -11.54 -3.31
CA LEU A 144 -7.49 -12.08 -2.09
C LEU A 144 -8.70 -11.28 -1.63
N PHE A 145 -8.62 -9.95 -1.66
CA PHE A 145 -9.71 -9.08 -1.20
C PHE A 145 -10.94 -9.14 -2.11
N LYS A 146 -10.79 -9.45 -3.41
CA LYS A 146 -11.93 -9.74 -4.30
C LYS A 146 -12.67 -11.01 -3.87
N GLU A 147 -11.95 -12.06 -3.50
CA GLU A 147 -12.56 -13.30 -2.98
C GLU A 147 -13.29 -13.05 -1.65
N LEU A 148 -12.69 -12.29 -0.74
CA LEU A 148 -13.37 -11.90 0.51
C LEU A 148 -14.64 -11.08 0.23
N LYS A 149 -14.54 -10.06 -0.64
CA LYS A 149 -15.67 -9.20 -1.02
C LYS A 149 -16.82 -10.00 -1.64
N LYS A 150 -16.53 -11.04 -2.42
CA LYS A 150 -17.55 -11.92 -3.01
C LYS A 150 -18.44 -12.56 -1.94
N TYR A 151 -17.88 -12.98 -0.81
CA TYR A 151 -18.65 -13.54 0.30
C TYR A 151 -19.35 -12.45 1.10
N ALA A 152 -18.67 -11.33 1.36
CA ALA A 152 -19.26 -10.18 2.06
C ALA A 152 -20.54 -9.65 1.38
N MET A 153 -20.56 -9.64 0.05
CA MET A 153 -21.70 -9.18 -0.76
C MET A 153 -22.74 -10.26 -1.03
N ASN A 154 -22.51 -11.51 -0.64
CA ASN A 154 -23.46 -12.59 -0.88
C ASN A 154 -24.54 -12.57 0.22
N PRO A 155 -25.85 -12.50 -0.12
CA PRO A 155 -26.93 -12.50 0.87
C PRO A 155 -26.96 -13.71 1.81
N GLU A 156 -26.45 -14.87 1.38
CA GLU A 156 -26.42 -16.09 2.21
C GLU A 156 -25.28 -16.09 3.24
N TYR A 157 -24.16 -15.45 2.93
CA TYR A 157 -23.00 -15.39 3.82
C TYR A 157 -22.97 -14.08 4.61
N GLY A 158 -23.04 -12.95 3.92
CA GLY A 158 -23.08 -11.62 4.51
C GLY A 158 -21.77 -11.27 5.24
N ASP A 159 -21.91 -10.70 6.43
CA ASP A 159 -20.79 -10.12 7.18
C ASP A 159 -19.72 -11.14 7.59
N LEU A 160 -18.50 -10.96 7.05
CA LEU A 160 -17.32 -11.78 7.31
C LEU A 160 -16.88 -11.79 8.78
N ARG A 161 -17.36 -10.86 9.60
CA ARG A 161 -17.09 -10.82 11.05
C ARG A 161 -17.85 -11.89 11.83
N GLN A 162 -18.87 -12.51 11.22
CA GLN A 162 -19.74 -13.48 11.89
C GLN A 162 -19.25 -14.94 11.75
N TYR A 163 -18.30 -15.21 10.86
CA TYR A 163 -17.81 -16.55 10.59
C TYR A 163 -16.32 -16.56 10.22
N ASP A 164 -15.68 -17.71 10.43
CA ASP A 164 -14.29 -17.87 10.04
C ASP A 164 -14.17 -18.12 8.54
N VAL A 165 -13.03 -17.73 7.97
CA VAL A 165 -12.68 -18.03 6.58
C VAL A 165 -11.34 -18.74 6.53
N THR A 166 -11.24 -19.74 5.67
CA THR A 166 -9.98 -20.42 5.36
C THR A 166 -9.43 -19.83 4.08
N ILE A 167 -8.24 -19.24 4.16
CA ILE A 167 -7.47 -18.79 3.01
C ILE A 167 -6.51 -19.91 2.64
N THR A 168 -6.70 -20.49 1.46
CA THR A 168 -5.76 -21.47 0.90
C THR A 168 -4.84 -20.76 -0.09
N ARG A 169 -3.53 -20.86 0.15
CA ARG A 169 -2.50 -20.40 -0.79
C ARG A 169 -1.95 -21.59 -1.56
N LYS A 170 -1.98 -21.52 -2.88
CA LYS A 170 -1.37 -22.52 -3.77
C LYS A 170 -0.29 -21.89 -4.65
N GLY A 171 0.79 -22.64 -4.87
CA GLY A 171 1.88 -22.24 -5.76
C GLY A 171 2.92 -21.32 -5.10
N SER A 172 3.95 -20.99 -5.88
CA SER A 172 5.10 -20.21 -5.43
C SER A 172 5.46 -19.09 -6.41
N GLY A 173 6.04 -18.01 -5.88
CA GLY A 173 6.48 -16.85 -6.66
C GLY A 173 5.33 -16.17 -7.41
N LEU A 174 5.48 -16.04 -8.74
CA LEU A 174 4.53 -15.34 -9.61
C LEU A 174 3.24 -16.11 -9.88
N ASN A 175 3.21 -17.42 -9.61
CA ASN A 175 2.05 -18.29 -9.82
C ASN A 175 1.33 -18.59 -8.49
N THR A 176 1.30 -17.60 -7.58
CA THR A 176 0.60 -17.75 -6.30
C THR A 176 -0.88 -17.44 -6.49
N GLU A 177 -1.73 -18.39 -6.17
CA GLU A 177 -3.18 -18.23 -6.16
C GLU A 177 -3.70 -18.30 -4.73
N TYR A 178 -4.69 -17.46 -4.43
CA TYR A 178 -5.40 -17.44 -3.16
C TYR A 178 -6.85 -17.80 -3.41
N THR A 179 -7.35 -18.79 -2.67
CA THR A 179 -8.77 -19.14 -2.64
C THR A 179 -9.30 -18.98 -1.23
N VAL A 180 -10.52 -18.47 -1.10
CA VAL A 180 -11.18 -18.28 0.20
C VAL A 180 -12.33 -19.26 0.30
N THR A 181 -12.41 -19.97 1.42
CA THR A 181 -13.53 -20.86 1.74
C THR A 181 -14.15 -20.45 3.08
N PRO A 182 -15.43 -20.05 3.12
CA PRO A 182 -16.09 -19.70 4.38
C PRO A 182 -16.37 -20.96 5.22
N ALA A 183 -16.35 -20.79 6.54
CA ALA A 183 -16.81 -21.84 7.45
C ALA A 183 -18.31 -22.12 7.24
N ARG A 184 -18.71 -23.37 7.45
CA ARG A 184 -20.12 -23.80 7.32
C ARG A 184 -21.03 -23.24 8.40
N GLN A 185 -20.48 -22.77 9.51
CA GLN A 185 -21.22 -22.32 10.68
C GLN A 185 -20.69 -20.98 11.14
N ASN A 186 -21.61 -20.11 11.56
CA ASN A 186 -21.26 -18.87 12.24
C ASN A 186 -20.80 -19.21 13.65
N THR A 187 -19.79 -18.50 14.13
CA THR A 187 -19.25 -18.68 15.48
C THR A 187 -19.06 -17.29 16.04
N PRO A 188 -19.76 -16.89 17.11
CA PRO A 188 -19.53 -15.57 17.69
C PRO A 188 -18.09 -15.46 18.20
N LEU A 189 -17.57 -14.23 18.23
CA LEU A 189 -16.32 -13.95 18.94
C LEU A 189 -16.54 -14.14 20.44
N THR A 190 -15.52 -14.63 21.15
CA THR A 190 -15.53 -14.68 22.61
C THR A 190 -15.29 -13.29 23.19
N ASP A 191 -15.69 -13.06 24.44
CA ASP A 191 -15.42 -11.79 25.13
C ASP A 191 -13.91 -11.49 25.23
N GLU A 192 -13.08 -12.53 25.32
CA GLU A 192 -11.62 -12.41 25.32
C GLU A 192 -11.09 -11.97 23.95
N GLU A 193 -11.63 -12.51 22.86
CA GLU A 193 -11.25 -12.11 21.49
C GLU A 193 -11.64 -10.67 21.18
N ILE A 194 -12.80 -10.23 21.68
CA ILE A 194 -13.26 -8.84 21.53
C ILE A 194 -12.33 -7.90 22.30
N ARG A 195 -11.95 -8.25 23.53
CA ARG A 195 -10.98 -7.45 24.31
C ARG A 195 -9.62 -7.40 23.62
N LEU A 196 -9.14 -8.53 23.13
CA LEU A 196 -7.87 -8.59 22.40
C LEU A 196 -7.90 -7.70 21.16
N TYR A 197 -9.02 -7.70 20.42
CA TYR A 197 -9.22 -6.80 19.30
C TYR A 197 -9.17 -5.34 19.73
N GLU A 198 -9.95 -4.92 20.73
CA GLU A 198 -9.97 -3.51 21.17
C GLU A 198 -8.62 -3.04 21.72
N GLU A 199 -7.87 -3.91 22.41
CA GLU A 199 -6.52 -3.62 22.89
C GLU A 199 -5.48 -3.54 21.76
N SER A 200 -5.63 -4.35 20.72
CA SER A 200 -4.66 -4.47 19.61
C SER A 200 -5.08 -3.69 18.37
N LYS A 201 -6.20 -2.97 18.44
CA LYS A 201 -6.76 -2.23 17.31
C LYS A 201 -5.87 -1.03 17.01
N VAL A 202 -5.39 -0.97 15.77
CA VAL A 202 -4.62 0.19 15.29
C VAL A 202 -5.38 0.93 14.22
N ASP A 203 -5.17 2.25 14.23
CA ASP A 203 -5.65 3.10 13.17
C ASP A 203 -4.87 2.81 11.88
N LEU A 204 -5.50 2.04 10.97
CA LEU A 204 -4.90 1.62 9.70
C LEU A 204 -4.57 2.81 8.80
N ALA A 205 -5.33 3.90 8.91
CA ALA A 205 -5.09 5.11 8.14
C ALA A 205 -3.82 5.82 8.64
N LYS A 206 -3.61 5.90 9.95
CA LYS A 206 -2.35 6.41 10.53
C LYS A 206 -1.17 5.49 10.24
N LEU A 207 -1.33 4.18 10.38
CA LEU A 207 -0.28 3.20 10.09
C LEU A 207 0.20 3.30 8.64
N LYS A 208 -0.73 3.57 7.71
CA LYS A 208 -0.44 3.76 6.29
C LYS A 208 -0.43 5.24 5.90
N ASN A 209 -0.27 6.17 6.84
CA ASN A 209 -0.05 7.58 6.53
C ASN A 209 1.45 7.82 6.31
N HIS A 210 1.80 8.27 5.12
CA HIS A 210 3.19 8.48 4.72
C HIS A 210 3.49 9.97 4.54
N SER A 211 2.67 10.88 5.08
CA SER A 211 2.78 12.33 4.83
C SER A 211 4.16 12.90 5.19
N HIS A 212 4.88 12.27 6.12
CA HIS A 212 6.24 12.65 6.52
C HIS A 212 7.32 12.36 5.46
N ILE A 213 7.02 11.53 4.45
CA ILE A 213 7.95 11.18 3.36
C ILE A 213 7.66 12.07 2.15
N THR A 214 8.67 12.76 1.62
CA THR A 214 8.49 13.63 0.45
C THR A 214 8.54 12.83 -0.87
N PRO A 215 7.98 13.35 -1.97
CA PRO A 215 8.10 12.71 -3.29
C PRO A 215 9.55 12.51 -3.77
N GLU A 216 10.45 13.43 -3.43
CA GLU A 216 11.88 13.36 -3.77
C GLU A 216 12.57 12.21 -3.03
N GLN A 217 12.21 12.02 -1.75
CA GLN A 217 12.68 10.90 -0.95
C GLN A 217 12.21 9.57 -1.53
N CYS A 218 10.93 9.47 -1.89
CA CYS A 218 10.38 8.32 -2.59
C CYS A 218 11.17 7.99 -3.87
N LEU A 219 11.50 9.01 -4.67
CA LEU A 219 12.28 8.84 -5.90
C LEU A 219 13.72 8.41 -5.63
N ALA A 220 14.37 8.98 -4.61
CA ALA A 220 15.73 8.61 -4.22
C ALA A 220 15.81 7.15 -3.79
N VAL A 221 14.86 6.70 -2.96
CA VAL A 221 14.78 5.30 -2.53
C VAL A 221 14.46 4.39 -3.71
N ALA A 222 13.54 4.78 -4.60
CA ALA A 222 13.23 4.00 -5.79
C ALA A 222 14.45 3.79 -6.70
N LYS A 223 15.32 4.81 -6.80
CA LYS A 223 16.60 4.77 -7.54
C LYS A 223 17.70 3.97 -6.83
N GLY A 224 17.49 3.55 -5.59
CA GLY A 224 18.39 2.64 -4.87
C GLY A 224 18.97 3.19 -3.57
N ALA A 225 18.62 4.40 -3.15
CA ALA A 225 18.97 4.86 -1.80
C ALA A 225 18.30 3.96 -0.76
N LYS A 226 18.92 3.82 0.42
CA LYS A 226 18.32 3.10 1.55
C LYS A 226 17.33 4.00 2.27
N TRP A 227 16.29 3.42 2.85
CA TRP A 227 15.32 4.16 3.66
C TRP A 227 16.01 4.86 4.83
N GLU A 228 16.91 4.17 5.52
CA GLU A 228 17.67 4.71 6.66
C GLU A 228 18.42 6.00 6.29
N ASP A 229 19.13 6.00 5.15
CA ASP A 229 19.93 7.14 4.72
C ASP A 229 19.06 8.34 4.31
N VAL A 230 17.88 8.08 3.78
CA VAL A 230 16.95 9.11 3.29
C VAL A 230 16.16 9.72 4.45
N LEU A 231 15.76 8.91 5.42
CA LEU A 231 15.01 9.36 6.59
C LEU A 231 15.91 10.03 7.64
N LYS A 232 17.14 9.51 7.87
CA LYS A 232 18.11 10.12 8.80
C LYS A 232 18.57 11.52 8.36
N LYS A 233 18.57 11.80 7.06
CA LYS A 233 18.89 13.14 6.55
C LYS A 233 17.89 14.22 6.99
N ASN A 234 16.64 13.87 7.31
CA ASN A 234 15.66 14.83 7.81
C ASN A 234 15.84 15.16 9.31
N ASN A 235 16.30 14.20 10.13
CA ASN A 235 16.53 14.46 11.56
C ASN A 235 17.74 15.38 11.81
N ASN A 236 18.54 15.68 10.78
CA ASN A 236 19.68 16.59 10.84
C ASN A 236 19.45 17.91 10.09
N VAL A 237 18.22 18.16 9.62
CA VAL A 237 17.79 19.51 9.26
C VAL A 237 17.06 20.07 10.49
N GLU A 238 17.82 20.32 11.55
CA GLU A 238 17.45 21.41 12.46
C GLU A 238 17.22 22.64 11.59
N GLU A 239 16.09 23.30 11.83
CA GLU A 239 15.85 24.68 11.41
C GLU A 239 17.12 25.51 11.64
N LYS A 240 17.88 25.77 10.58
CA LYS A 240 18.49 27.09 10.46
C LYS A 240 17.37 28.02 10.01
N ALA A 241 16.53 28.38 10.98
CA ALA A 241 15.87 29.66 10.94
C ALA A 241 16.98 30.71 10.89
N ASP A 242 17.26 31.22 9.69
CA ASP A 242 18.07 32.42 9.52
C ASP A 242 17.23 33.57 10.09
N PRO A 243 17.61 34.21 11.21
CA PRO A 243 16.73 35.16 11.90
C PRO A 243 16.58 36.52 11.21
N ASP A 244 17.05 36.68 9.97
CA ASP A 244 17.34 38.00 9.39
C ASP A 244 16.79 38.20 7.96
N MET A 245 15.56 37.73 7.69
CA MET A 245 14.79 38.25 6.56
C MET A 245 13.40 38.71 7.02
N LEU A 246 13.32 39.98 7.37
CA LEU A 246 12.06 40.72 7.46
C LEU A 246 11.37 40.78 6.08
N PRO A 247 10.03 40.78 6.05
CA PRO A 247 9.25 40.72 4.82
C PRO A 247 9.28 42.08 4.09
N GLN A 248 9.45 42.02 2.77
CA GLN A 248 8.99 43.11 1.90
C GLN A 248 7.72 42.65 1.19
N ASP A 249 6.62 43.30 1.57
CA ASP A 249 5.42 43.46 0.76
C ASP A 249 5.81 43.94 -0.63
N ASP A 250 5.31 43.27 -1.68
CA ASP A 250 4.78 44.01 -2.80
C ASP A 250 3.68 43.21 -3.52
N SER A 251 2.53 43.87 -3.53
CA SER A 251 1.28 43.56 -4.19
C SER A 251 1.40 43.66 -5.72
N SER A 252 0.79 42.70 -6.44
CA SER A 252 -0.14 42.89 -7.57
C SER A 252 0.00 41.82 -8.66
N GLY A 253 -1.11 41.13 -8.95
CA GLY A 253 -1.26 40.20 -10.07
C GLY A 253 -2.59 39.43 -10.00
N GLU A 254 -3.54 39.85 -10.82
CA GLU A 254 -4.97 39.47 -10.84
C GLU A 254 -5.28 37.98 -11.11
N PRO A 255 -6.47 37.48 -10.69
CA PRO A 255 -6.85 36.08 -10.83
C PRO A 255 -7.39 35.75 -12.24
N ILE A 256 -6.95 34.63 -12.80
CA ILE A 256 -7.50 34.06 -14.03
C ILE A 256 -8.57 33.04 -13.63
N GLU A 257 -9.83 33.33 -13.98
CA GLU A 257 -10.95 32.38 -13.94
C GLU A 257 -10.72 31.28 -14.97
N ILE A 258 -10.83 30.02 -14.56
CA ILE A 258 -11.06 28.89 -15.48
C ILE A 258 -12.31 28.15 -15.02
N ASP A 259 -13.26 28.16 -15.95
CA ASP A 259 -14.59 27.60 -15.96
C ASP A 259 -14.62 26.12 -15.56
N SER A 260 -15.53 25.84 -14.63
CA SER A 260 -15.82 24.57 -14.02
C SER A 260 -17.03 23.94 -14.70
N SER A 261 -16.80 22.94 -15.54
CA SER A 261 -17.84 21.96 -15.85
C SER A 261 -17.21 20.61 -16.20
N GLU A 262 -17.64 19.57 -15.48
CA GLU A 262 -17.34 18.14 -15.65
C GLU A 262 -16.20 17.50 -14.84
N VAL A 263 -16.13 17.79 -13.53
CA VAL A 263 -15.45 16.89 -12.59
C VAL A 263 -16.33 16.69 -11.36
N LEU A 264 -16.82 15.46 -11.16
CA LEU A 264 -17.48 15.02 -9.93
C LEU A 264 -16.53 15.26 -8.76
N THR A 265 -17.01 15.93 -7.70
CA THR A 265 -16.18 16.38 -6.58
C THR A 265 -15.88 15.24 -5.61
N ASP A 266 -14.72 15.29 -4.96
CA ASP A 266 -14.26 14.27 -3.99
C ASP A 266 -15.27 14.03 -2.84
N ASP A 267 -16.09 15.04 -2.49
CA ASP A 267 -17.17 14.95 -1.50
C ASP A 267 -18.32 14.00 -1.90
N GLU A 268 -18.52 13.73 -3.20
CA GLU A 268 -19.54 12.77 -3.68
C GLU A 268 -19.04 11.33 -3.59
N LEU A 269 -17.73 11.11 -3.49
CA LEU A 269 -17.13 9.77 -3.32
C LEU A 269 -17.07 9.32 -1.86
N GLU A 270 -17.02 10.25 -0.91
CA GLU A 270 -16.94 9.94 0.53
C GLU A 270 -18.29 9.56 1.16
N ASN A 271 -19.42 9.86 0.50
CA ASN A 271 -20.77 9.60 1.01
C ASN A 271 -21.47 8.35 0.41
N LEU A 272 -20.70 7.43 -0.20
CA LEU A 272 -21.23 6.12 -0.59
C LEU A 272 -21.32 5.21 0.64
N GLU A 273 -22.44 5.30 1.36
CA GLU A 273 -22.81 4.36 2.42
C GLU A 273 -23.12 2.96 1.85
N PHE A 274 -22.67 1.92 2.57
CA PHE A 274 -22.95 0.50 2.36
C PHE A 274 -24.01 0.02 3.36
#